data_AF-H0VTM0-F1
#
_entry.id   AF-H0VTM0-F1
#
_cell.length_a   1.000
_cell.length_b   1.000
_cell.length_c   1.000
_cell.angle_alpha   90.00
_cell.angle_beta   90.00
_cell.angle_gamma   90.00
#
_symmetry.space_group_name_H-M   'P 1'
#
loop_
_entity.id
_entity.type
_entity.pdbx_description
1 polymer ?
#
loop_
_entity_poly.entity_id
_entity_poly.type
_entity_poly.pdbx_seq_one_letter_code
_entity_poly.pdbx_strand_id
1 'polypeptide(L)'
;MAQTGADLLRQFPLLLPQNRAKTVYEGFISAQGRDFHLRILLPEDLQLKNARLLCSSQLKTILNRYHQLVQQRMQHAPDLVSFMMELKMILEVALKNRQELCVLPPSSQFYSILIEEIGALGWDKLVYVDICFSTIKLKAEDASGREHLITVKLKAKYPAESPDCFVDFPVPFSVSWTPQSSLISIHSQFLAALESLKAFWDVMDEIDEKTWVLEPQKPTRSVTARRIALVVKPLGIKLSRNMHLWDPECSLLQNLKDVLEIDFPARTIIDKSDFTMDCGICYAYQLDGAIPDQVCNNSQCGQSFHQVCLYEWLRGLLTSRHSFNIIFGECPYCSKVSKLLITFHKIFLEFSNVV
;
A
#
# COMPACT_ATOMS: atom_id res chain seq x y z
N MET A 1 -23.29 22.01 -44.37
CA MET A 1 -23.81 22.59 -43.10
C MET A 1 -25.16 22.01 -42.63
N ALA A 2 -25.94 21.29 -43.47
CA ALA A 2 -27.16 20.61 -43.03
C ALA A 2 -26.91 19.23 -42.37
N GLN A 3 -25.82 18.54 -42.74
CA GLN A 3 -25.44 17.22 -42.19
C GLN A 3 -25.09 17.24 -40.69
N THR A 4 -24.28 18.20 -40.25
CA THR A 4 -23.80 18.28 -38.86
C THR A 4 -24.91 18.45 -37.81
N GLY A 5 -26.03 19.10 -38.18
CA GLY A 5 -27.19 19.24 -37.29
C GLY A 5 -28.01 17.95 -37.15
N ALA A 6 -28.09 17.14 -38.21
CA ALA A 6 -28.80 15.87 -38.20
C ALA A 6 -28.02 14.80 -37.41
N ASP A 7 -26.69 14.83 -37.48
CA ASP A 7 -25.82 13.89 -36.77
C ASP A 7 -25.81 14.13 -35.26
N LEU A 8 -25.87 15.40 -34.83
CA LEU A 8 -25.99 15.74 -33.40
C LEU A 8 -27.31 15.23 -32.81
N LEU A 9 -28.44 15.41 -33.50
CA LEU A 9 -29.76 14.95 -33.01
C LEU A 9 -29.88 13.42 -32.98
N ARG A 10 -29.14 12.70 -33.82
CA ARG A 10 -29.08 11.23 -33.78
C ARG A 10 -28.32 10.72 -32.56
N GLN A 11 -27.26 11.41 -32.16
CA GLN A 11 -26.38 10.97 -31.06
C GLN A 11 -26.80 11.56 -29.70
N PHE A 12 -27.32 12.78 -29.69
CA PHE A 12 -27.75 13.54 -28.52
C PHE A 12 -29.16 14.10 -28.77
N PRO A 13 -30.20 13.24 -28.77
CA PRO A 13 -31.57 13.65 -29.12
C PRO A 13 -32.18 14.68 -28.17
N LEU A 14 -31.63 14.78 -26.95
CA LEU A 14 -32.07 15.72 -25.92
C LEU A 14 -31.35 17.07 -25.97
N LEU A 15 -30.43 17.30 -26.92
CA LEU A 15 -29.69 18.55 -27.07
C LEU A 15 -30.16 19.31 -28.33
N LEU A 16 -30.86 20.43 -28.14
CA LEU A 16 -31.54 21.14 -29.21
C LEU A 16 -30.94 22.53 -29.46
N PRO A 17 -30.81 22.97 -30.72
CA PRO A 17 -30.45 24.35 -31.03
C PRO A 17 -31.59 25.30 -30.64
N GLN A 18 -31.26 26.36 -29.90
CA GLN A 18 -32.21 27.35 -29.38
C GLN A 18 -32.37 28.58 -30.28
N ASN A 19 -31.53 28.72 -31.31
CA ASN A 19 -31.62 29.81 -32.26
C ASN A 19 -31.34 29.38 -33.70
N ARG A 20 -31.82 30.19 -34.66
CA ARG A 20 -31.63 29.92 -36.10
C ARG A 20 -30.17 29.95 -36.52
N ALA A 21 -29.35 30.74 -35.82
CA ALA A 21 -27.91 30.84 -36.05
C ALA A 21 -27.13 29.59 -35.58
N LYS A 22 -27.77 28.65 -34.85
CA LYS A 22 -27.14 27.47 -34.25
C LYS A 22 -25.93 27.82 -33.39
N THR A 23 -25.96 28.97 -32.72
CA THR A 23 -24.91 29.38 -31.77
C THR A 23 -25.26 29.01 -30.34
N VAL A 24 -26.51 28.64 -30.05
CA VAL A 24 -26.94 28.22 -28.71
C VAL A 24 -27.55 26.84 -28.79
N TYR A 25 -27.03 25.91 -27.99
CA TYR A 25 -27.57 24.57 -27.80
C TYR A 25 -27.94 24.38 -26.33
N GLU A 26 -29.11 23.83 -26.04
CA GLU A 26 -29.57 23.59 -24.68
C GLU A 26 -30.34 22.27 -24.60
N GLY A 27 -30.16 21.54 -23.51
CA GLY A 27 -30.73 20.22 -23.36
C GLY A 27 -30.09 19.37 -22.28
N PHE A 28 -30.14 18.05 -22.48
CA PHE A 28 -29.62 17.07 -21.54
C PHE A 28 -28.56 16.15 -22.16
N ILE A 29 -27.60 15.74 -21.34
CA ILE A 29 -26.68 14.64 -21.63
C ILE A 29 -26.97 13.49 -20.66
N SER A 30 -27.15 12.29 -21.23
CA SER A 30 -27.43 11.08 -20.45
C SER A 30 -26.15 10.27 -20.26
N ALA A 31 -25.82 9.96 -19.01
CA ALA A 31 -24.70 9.09 -18.64
C ALA A 31 -25.09 8.21 -17.43
N GLN A 32 -24.80 6.91 -17.51
CA GLN A 32 -25.16 5.91 -16.49
C GLN A 32 -26.65 5.96 -16.04
N GLY A 33 -27.57 6.18 -16.98
CA GLY A 33 -29.01 6.26 -16.69
C GLY A 33 -29.45 7.53 -15.97
N ARG A 34 -28.60 8.56 -15.87
CA ARG A 34 -28.93 9.87 -15.31
C ARG A 34 -28.81 10.95 -16.38
N ASP A 35 -29.73 11.91 -16.33
CA ASP A 35 -29.75 13.05 -17.24
C ASP A 35 -29.23 14.31 -16.54
N PHE A 36 -28.32 15.01 -17.22
CA PHE A 36 -27.74 16.25 -16.73
C PHE A 36 -28.02 17.39 -17.68
N HIS A 37 -28.59 18.48 -17.15
CA HIS A 37 -28.83 19.69 -17.94
C HIS A 37 -27.53 20.38 -18.31
N LEU A 38 -27.42 20.75 -19.59
CA LEU A 38 -26.31 21.47 -20.17
C LEU A 38 -26.79 22.51 -21.20
N ARG A 39 -25.99 23.55 -21.35
CA ARG A 39 -26.17 24.59 -22.35
C ARG A 39 -24.82 25.02 -22.90
N ILE A 40 -24.68 25.01 -24.22
CA ILE A 40 -23.46 25.35 -24.94
C ILE A 40 -23.70 26.63 -25.73
N LEU A 41 -22.84 27.61 -25.51
CA LEU A 41 -22.81 28.87 -26.25
C LEU A 41 -21.60 28.84 -27.18
N LEU A 42 -21.84 28.84 -28.48
CA LEU A 42 -20.81 28.99 -29.49
C LEU A 42 -20.66 30.48 -29.85
N PRO A 43 -19.43 30.94 -30.13
CA PRO A 43 -19.17 32.23 -30.75
C PRO A 43 -19.76 32.32 -32.18
N GLU A 44 -19.82 33.53 -32.73
CA GLU A 44 -20.38 33.80 -34.08
C GLU A 44 -19.63 33.10 -35.21
N ASP A 45 -18.34 32.80 -35.02
CA ASP A 45 -17.50 32.03 -35.96
C ASP A 45 -17.74 30.51 -35.86
N LEU A 46 -18.64 30.07 -34.97
CA LEU A 46 -19.01 28.68 -34.70
C LEU A 46 -17.85 27.79 -34.25
N GLN A 47 -16.70 28.38 -33.86
CA GLN A 47 -15.55 27.62 -33.39
C GLN A 47 -15.69 27.22 -31.93
N LEU A 48 -15.37 25.97 -31.62
CA LEU A 48 -15.44 25.44 -30.25
C LEU A 48 -14.37 26.04 -29.31
N LYS A 49 -13.28 26.58 -29.84
CA LYS A 49 -12.15 27.12 -29.06
C LYS A 49 -12.56 28.19 -28.06
N ASN A 50 -13.60 28.96 -28.36
CA ASN A 50 -14.15 30.01 -27.50
C ASN A 50 -15.58 29.73 -27.03
N ALA A 51 -16.02 28.47 -27.11
CA ALA A 51 -17.34 28.06 -26.64
C ALA A 51 -17.43 28.12 -25.11
N ARG A 52 -18.63 28.38 -24.60
CA ARG A 52 -18.92 28.36 -23.16
C ARG A 52 -19.87 27.22 -22.84
N LEU A 53 -19.44 26.34 -21.94
CA LEU A 53 -20.26 25.27 -21.38
C LEU A 53 -20.88 25.71 -20.05
N LEU A 54 -22.20 25.82 -20.04
CA LEU A 54 -23.02 26.01 -18.85
C LEU A 54 -23.70 24.68 -18.51
N CYS A 55 -23.85 24.40 -17.22
CA CYS A 55 -24.46 23.15 -16.78
C CYS A 55 -25.10 23.30 -15.40
N SER A 56 -25.94 22.33 -15.03
CA SER A 56 -26.49 22.22 -13.68
C SER A 56 -25.40 22.18 -12.60
N SER A 57 -25.73 22.61 -11.37
CA SER A 57 -24.81 22.58 -10.23
C SER A 57 -24.26 21.18 -9.94
N GLN A 58 -25.09 20.16 -10.15
CA GLN A 58 -24.72 18.75 -10.01
C GLN A 58 -23.64 18.35 -11.02
N LEU A 59 -23.84 18.66 -12.31
CA LEU A 59 -22.86 18.36 -13.36
C LEU A 59 -21.57 19.17 -13.18
N LYS A 60 -21.68 20.45 -12.78
CA LYS A 60 -20.53 21.30 -12.48
C LYS A 60 -19.65 20.71 -11.38
N THR A 61 -20.26 20.17 -10.32
CA THR A 61 -19.52 19.55 -9.20
C THR A 61 -18.74 18.31 -9.67
N ILE A 62 -19.33 17.50 -10.56
CA ILE A 62 -18.68 16.30 -11.11
C ILE A 62 -17.51 16.70 -12.02
N LEU A 63 -17.74 17.65 -12.92
CA LEU A 63 -16.75 18.08 -13.91
C LEU A 63 -15.64 18.97 -13.33
N ASN A 64 -15.78 19.49 -12.10
CA ASN A 64 -14.79 20.40 -11.51
C ASN A 64 -13.39 19.77 -11.41
N ARG A 65 -13.31 18.47 -11.09
CA ARG A 65 -12.04 17.72 -11.05
C ARG A 65 -11.45 17.44 -12.43
N TYR A 66 -12.27 17.53 -13.48
CA TYR A 66 -11.90 17.26 -14.87
C TYR A 66 -11.89 18.54 -15.71
N HIS A 67 -11.91 19.72 -15.08
CA HIS A 67 -12.07 21.00 -15.77
C HIS A 67 -11.02 21.23 -16.85
N GLN A 68 -9.74 20.95 -16.54
CA GLN A 68 -8.63 21.08 -17.50
C GLN A 68 -8.80 20.15 -18.71
N LEU A 69 -9.24 18.91 -18.49
CA LEU A 69 -9.47 17.94 -19.56
C LEU A 69 -10.63 18.35 -20.46
N VAL A 70 -11.75 18.80 -19.86
CA VAL A 70 -12.91 19.31 -20.62
C VAL A 70 -12.52 20.52 -21.46
N GLN A 71 -11.71 21.43 -20.91
CA GLN A 71 -11.22 22.60 -21.65
C GLN A 71 -10.29 22.21 -22.81
N GLN A 72 -9.38 21.26 -22.62
CA GLN A 72 -8.54 20.72 -23.69
C GLN A 72 -9.37 20.09 -24.81
N ARG A 73 -10.36 19.25 -24.46
CA ARG A 73 -11.23 18.61 -25.45
C ARG A 73 -12.06 19.64 -26.23
N MET A 74 -12.47 20.72 -25.59
CA MET A 74 -13.17 21.83 -26.25
C MET A 74 -12.29 22.58 -27.26
N GLN A 75 -10.99 22.69 -27.02
CA GLN A 75 -10.04 23.35 -27.93
C GLN A 75 -9.64 22.49 -29.13
N HIS A 76 -9.58 21.17 -28.94
CA HIS A 76 -9.08 20.22 -29.95
C HIS A 76 -10.18 19.49 -30.73
N ALA A 77 -11.44 19.53 -30.27
CA ALA A 77 -12.53 18.87 -30.97
C ALA A 77 -12.80 19.54 -32.35
N PRO A 78 -12.94 18.74 -33.42
CA PRO A 78 -13.16 19.25 -34.77
C PRO A 78 -14.58 19.82 -34.96
N ASP A 79 -15.55 19.29 -34.21
CA ASP A 79 -16.96 19.68 -34.28
C ASP A 79 -17.69 19.40 -32.95
N LEU A 80 -18.91 19.94 -32.83
CA LEU A 80 -19.72 19.86 -31.62
C LEU A 80 -20.11 18.42 -31.26
N VAL A 81 -20.31 17.55 -32.26
CA VAL A 81 -20.70 16.15 -32.03
C VAL A 81 -19.55 15.38 -31.38
N SER A 82 -18.34 15.56 -31.92
CA SER A 82 -17.10 14.99 -31.39
C SER A 82 -16.84 15.47 -29.96
N PHE A 83 -16.99 16.78 -29.70
CA PHE A 83 -16.88 17.32 -28.35
C PHE A 83 -17.89 16.69 -27.38
N MET A 84 -19.15 16.54 -27.80
CA MET A 84 -20.21 15.96 -26.95
C MET A 84 -19.95 14.48 -26.62
N MET A 85 -19.40 13.71 -27.56
CA MET A 85 -18.97 12.32 -27.31
C MET A 85 -17.84 12.24 -26.30
N GLU A 86 -16.83 13.10 -26.42
CA GLU A 86 -15.74 13.16 -25.46
C GLU A 86 -16.19 13.63 -24.08
N LEU A 87 -17.10 14.62 -24.03
CA LEU A 87 -17.71 15.07 -22.79
C LEU A 87 -18.52 13.93 -22.13
N LYS A 88 -19.25 13.14 -22.91
CA LYS A 88 -19.97 11.96 -22.43
C LYS A 88 -19.01 10.93 -21.83
N MET A 89 -17.89 10.63 -22.50
CA MET A 89 -16.88 9.71 -22.00
C MET A 89 -16.24 10.20 -20.68
N ILE A 90 -15.88 11.48 -20.60
CA ILE A 90 -15.37 12.08 -19.35
C ILE A 90 -16.41 11.96 -18.24
N LEU A 91 -17.68 12.22 -18.54
CA LEU A 91 -18.77 12.11 -17.58
C LEU A 91 -19.00 10.66 -17.12
N GLU A 92 -18.93 9.69 -18.01
CA GLU A 92 -19.06 8.26 -17.68
C GLU A 92 -17.93 7.77 -16.76
N VAL A 93 -16.68 8.17 -17.04
CA VAL A 93 -15.53 7.86 -16.18
C VAL A 93 -15.65 8.56 -14.83
N ALA A 94 -16.01 9.84 -14.82
CA ALA A 94 -16.17 10.60 -13.59
C ALA A 94 -17.28 10.02 -12.70
N LEU A 95 -18.38 9.55 -13.29
CA LEU A 95 -19.47 8.91 -12.57
C LEU A 95 -19.08 7.52 -12.07
N LYS A 96 -18.32 6.72 -12.84
CA LYS A 96 -17.83 5.40 -12.40
C LYS A 96 -16.90 5.51 -11.20
N ASN A 97 -15.93 6.43 -11.25
CA ASN A 97 -15.03 6.71 -10.13
C ASN A 97 -15.80 7.24 -8.92
N ARG A 98 -16.91 7.96 -9.12
CA ARG A 98 -17.75 8.46 -8.04
C ARG A 98 -18.70 7.40 -7.48
N GLN A 99 -19.14 6.42 -8.25
CA GLN A 99 -19.91 5.27 -7.76
C GLN A 99 -19.04 4.36 -6.89
N GLU A 100 -17.75 4.19 -7.22
CA GLU A 100 -16.80 3.53 -6.31
C GLU A 100 -16.63 4.30 -4.98
N LEU A 101 -16.81 5.61 -4.99
CA LEU A 101 -16.76 6.47 -3.79
C LEU A 101 -18.12 6.67 -3.09
N CYS A 102 -19.24 6.29 -3.72
CA CYS A 102 -20.58 6.65 -3.27
C CYS A 102 -21.51 5.44 -3.39
N VAL A 103 -21.26 4.48 -2.50
CA VAL A 103 -22.31 3.59 -1.99
C VAL A 103 -23.49 4.48 -1.53
N LEU A 104 -24.73 4.08 -1.83
CA LEU A 104 -25.95 4.72 -1.29
C LEU A 104 -25.73 5.11 0.18
N PRO A 105 -26.15 6.31 0.63
CA PRO A 105 -26.02 6.67 2.03
C PRO A 105 -26.67 5.56 2.86
N PRO A 106 -25.93 4.97 3.83
CA PRO A 106 -26.46 3.96 4.71
C PRO A 106 -27.79 4.41 5.31
N SER A 107 -28.73 3.48 5.49
CA SER A 107 -30.01 3.80 6.14
C SER A 107 -29.75 4.43 7.51
N SER A 108 -30.65 5.27 8.01
CA SER A 108 -30.51 5.83 9.37
C SER A 108 -30.34 4.73 10.43
N GLN A 109 -30.96 3.57 10.21
CA GLN A 109 -30.81 2.37 11.02
C GLN A 109 -29.36 1.86 11.11
N PHE A 110 -28.58 1.94 10.02
CA PHE A 110 -27.16 1.55 10.03
C PHE A 110 -26.38 2.36 11.06
N TYR A 111 -26.55 3.68 11.05
CA TYR A 111 -25.82 4.55 11.98
C TYR A 111 -26.29 4.37 13.42
N SER A 112 -27.59 4.19 13.65
CA SER A 112 -28.12 3.91 14.99
C SER A 112 -27.49 2.65 15.58
N ILE A 113 -27.49 1.54 14.82
CA ILE A 113 -26.88 0.27 15.25
C ILE A 113 -25.40 0.47 15.54
N LEU A 114 -24.67 1.13 14.63
CA LEU A 114 -23.23 1.33 14.79
C LEU A 114 -22.88 2.16 16.03
N ILE A 115 -23.62 3.24 16.30
CA ILE A 115 -23.41 4.09 17.46
C ILE A 115 -23.76 3.35 18.76
N GLU A 116 -24.81 2.53 18.75
CA GLU A 116 -25.14 1.65 19.88
C GLU A 116 -24.04 0.62 20.14
N GLU A 117 -23.50 0.00 19.08
CA GLU A 117 -22.39 -0.96 19.19
C GLU A 117 -21.11 -0.31 19.72
N ILE A 118 -20.76 0.88 19.23
CA ILE A 118 -19.61 1.65 19.74
C ILE A 118 -19.85 2.02 21.21
N GLY A 119 -21.05 2.46 21.56
CA GLY A 119 -21.43 2.79 22.94
C GLY A 119 -21.32 1.58 23.88
N ALA A 120 -21.77 0.41 23.43
CA ALA A 120 -21.69 -0.83 24.17
C ALA A 120 -20.26 -1.38 24.28
N LEU A 121 -19.43 -1.18 23.24
CA LEU A 121 -18.01 -1.53 23.26
C LEU A 121 -17.18 -0.62 24.19
N GLY A 122 -17.55 0.66 24.26
CA GLY A 122 -16.85 1.70 24.99
C GLY A 122 -16.13 2.68 24.05
N TRP A 123 -16.46 3.97 24.19
CA TRP A 123 -15.87 5.05 23.40
C TRP A 123 -14.36 5.23 23.65
N ASP A 124 -13.85 4.74 24.80
CA ASP A 124 -12.42 4.71 25.13
C ASP A 124 -11.59 3.89 24.13
N LYS A 125 -12.22 2.90 23.49
CA LYS A 125 -11.56 2.00 22.54
C LYS A 125 -11.52 2.57 21.13
N LEU A 126 -12.31 3.60 20.86
CA LEU A 126 -12.40 4.20 19.54
C LEU A 126 -11.35 5.29 19.36
N VAL A 127 -10.41 5.08 18.43
CA VAL A 127 -9.32 6.05 18.17
C VAL A 127 -9.61 6.93 16.96
N TYR A 128 -10.33 6.40 15.97
CA TYR A 128 -10.58 7.10 14.73
C TYR A 128 -11.86 6.62 14.06
N VAL A 129 -12.59 7.55 13.45
CA VAL A 129 -13.69 7.30 12.52
C VAL A 129 -13.54 8.24 11.33
N ASP A 130 -13.74 7.73 10.12
CA ASP A 130 -13.76 8.57 8.93
C ASP A 130 -15.06 9.39 8.80
N ILE A 131 -15.06 10.40 7.92
CA ILE A 131 -16.20 11.31 7.73
C ILE A 131 -17.46 10.56 7.25
N CYS A 132 -17.28 9.43 6.56
CA CYS A 132 -18.36 8.63 6.01
C CYS A 132 -18.83 7.53 6.98
N PHE A 133 -18.25 7.42 8.18
CA PHE A 133 -18.45 6.30 9.11
C PHE A 133 -18.28 4.92 8.46
N SER A 134 -17.41 4.84 7.44
CA SER A 134 -17.11 3.60 6.73
C SER A 134 -15.86 2.91 7.26
N THR A 135 -14.93 3.67 7.85
CA THR A 135 -13.69 3.15 8.43
C THR A 135 -13.59 3.57 9.87
N ILE A 136 -13.35 2.60 10.73
CA ILE A 136 -13.24 2.75 12.18
C ILE A 136 -11.91 2.14 12.61
N LYS A 137 -11.21 2.78 13.55
CA LYS A 137 -10.05 2.17 14.21
C LYS A 137 -10.31 2.03 15.70
N LEU A 138 -10.17 0.80 16.17
CA LEU A 138 -10.29 0.44 17.57
C LEU A 138 -8.90 0.13 18.12
N LYS A 139 -8.66 0.50 19.38
CA LYS A 139 -7.48 0.12 20.14
C LYS A 139 -7.79 -0.92 21.18
N ALA A 140 -6.79 -1.74 21.47
CA ALA A 140 -6.75 -2.64 22.60
C ALA A 140 -5.35 -2.63 23.21
N GLU A 141 -5.28 -2.93 24.49
CA GLU A 141 -4.02 -3.13 25.21
C GLU A 141 -3.90 -4.60 25.57
N ASP A 142 -2.75 -5.22 25.32
CA ASP A 142 -2.50 -6.60 25.73
C ASP A 142 -2.03 -6.70 27.19
N ALA A 143 -1.90 -7.91 27.72
CA ALA A 143 -1.47 -8.13 29.10
C ALA A 143 -0.04 -7.62 29.43
N SER A 144 0.78 -7.29 28.43
CA SER A 144 2.10 -6.67 28.63
C SER A 144 2.07 -5.14 28.53
N GLY A 145 0.90 -4.53 28.38
CA GLY A 145 0.74 -3.08 28.29
C GLY A 145 1.00 -2.50 26.91
N ARG A 146 1.00 -3.33 25.86
CA ARG A 146 1.23 -2.85 24.48
C ARG A 146 -0.07 -2.45 23.83
N GLU A 147 -0.09 -1.28 23.22
CA GLU A 147 -1.23 -0.82 22.42
C GLU A 147 -1.20 -1.43 21.01
N HIS A 148 -2.32 -2.01 20.61
CA HIS A 148 -2.57 -2.59 19.30
C HIS A 148 -3.79 -1.96 18.66
N LEU A 149 -3.77 -1.82 17.34
CA LEU A 149 -4.86 -1.22 16.57
C LEU A 149 -5.46 -2.21 15.58
N ILE A 150 -6.78 -2.21 15.50
CA ILE A 150 -7.54 -2.88 14.45
C ILE A 150 -8.31 -1.84 13.64
N THR A 151 -8.13 -1.86 12.32
CA THR A 151 -8.89 -1.03 11.39
C THR A 151 -10.03 -1.87 10.81
N VAL A 152 -11.27 -1.42 11.00
CA VAL A 152 -12.48 -2.07 10.51
C VAL A 152 -13.07 -1.20 9.39
N LYS A 153 -13.19 -1.76 8.20
CA LYS A 153 -13.89 -1.15 7.06
C LYS A 153 -15.27 -1.76 6.92
N LEU A 154 -16.28 -0.97 7.24
CA LEU A 154 -17.69 -1.31 7.13
C LEU A 154 -18.15 -1.23 5.68
N LYS A 155 -18.96 -2.20 5.29
CA LYS A 155 -19.58 -2.28 3.96
C LYS A 155 -21.03 -1.83 4.02
N ALA A 156 -21.59 -1.52 2.85
CA ALA A 156 -22.96 -1.03 2.69
C ALA A 156 -24.03 -1.90 3.38
N LYS A 157 -23.80 -3.21 3.41
CA LYS A 157 -24.75 -4.22 3.90
C LYS A 157 -24.41 -4.71 5.31
N TYR A 158 -23.55 -4.02 6.05
CA TYR A 158 -23.30 -4.36 7.45
C TYR A 158 -24.61 -4.28 8.27
N PRO A 159 -24.87 -5.23 9.20
CA PRO A 159 -24.02 -6.36 9.61
C PRO A 159 -24.23 -7.66 8.80
N ALA A 160 -25.12 -7.68 7.81
CA ALA A 160 -25.38 -8.87 6.98
C ALA A 160 -24.15 -9.30 6.15
N GLU A 161 -23.32 -8.34 5.75
CA GLU A 161 -22.01 -8.57 5.12
C GLU A 161 -20.88 -8.26 6.10
N SER A 162 -19.85 -9.12 6.12
CA SER A 162 -18.72 -8.95 7.03
C SER A 162 -17.87 -7.73 6.68
N PRO A 163 -17.42 -6.96 7.69
CA PRO A 163 -16.48 -5.88 7.46
C PRO A 163 -15.07 -6.42 7.15
N ASP A 164 -14.26 -5.62 6.46
CA ASP A 164 -12.86 -5.96 6.23
C ASP A 164 -12.02 -5.47 7.41
N CYS A 165 -11.29 -6.37 8.04
CA CYS A 165 -10.47 -6.07 9.22
C CYS A 165 -8.98 -6.11 8.87
N PHE A 166 -8.25 -5.08 9.27
CA PHE A 166 -6.81 -4.96 9.05
C PHE A 166 -6.12 -4.78 10.40
N VAL A 167 -5.14 -5.63 10.65
CA VAL A 167 -4.34 -5.67 11.89
C VAL A 167 -2.86 -5.81 11.53
N ASP A 168 -2.00 -5.38 12.44
CA ASP A 168 -0.54 -5.47 12.28
C ASP A 168 -0.01 -6.75 12.93
N PHE A 169 -0.47 -7.92 12.44
CA PHE A 169 -0.12 -9.22 13.00
C PHE A 169 0.92 -9.96 12.15
N PRO A 170 1.76 -10.82 12.77
CA PRO A 170 2.72 -11.66 12.06
C PRO A 170 2.07 -12.82 11.29
N VAL A 171 0.78 -13.04 11.52
CA VAL A 171 -0.03 -14.09 10.90
C VAL A 171 -1.34 -13.51 10.36
N PRO A 172 -1.96 -14.13 9.35
CA PRO A 172 -3.25 -13.70 8.85
C PRO A 172 -4.31 -13.70 9.97
N PHE A 173 -5.10 -12.64 10.03
CA PHE A 173 -6.24 -12.52 10.93
C PHE A 173 -7.53 -12.57 10.13
N SER A 174 -8.44 -13.47 10.50
CA SER A 174 -9.73 -13.61 9.86
C SER A 174 -10.81 -13.70 10.92
N VAL A 175 -11.79 -12.81 10.81
CA VAL A 175 -12.90 -12.73 11.77
C VAL A 175 -13.96 -13.75 11.39
N SER A 176 -14.36 -14.59 12.35
CA SER A 176 -15.57 -15.38 12.22
C SER A 176 -16.78 -14.46 12.35
N TRP A 177 -17.61 -14.41 11.30
CA TRP A 177 -18.70 -13.44 11.18
C TRP A 177 -20.03 -14.10 10.88
N THR A 178 -21.07 -13.68 11.58
CA THR A 178 -22.48 -13.99 11.31
C THR A 178 -23.29 -12.71 11.26
N PRO A 179 -24.51 -12.69 10.66
CA PRO A 179 -25.35 -11.48 10.65
C PRO A 179 -25.77 -10.96 12.04
N GLN A 180 -25.57 -11.74 13.10
CA GLN A 180 -25.80 -11.35 14.50
C GLN A 180 -24.52 -10.84 15.19
N SER A 181 -23.40 -10.89 14.50
CA SER A 181 -22.13 -10.35 14.96
C SER A 181 -22.13 -8.83 14.93
N SER A 182 -21.29 -8.23 15.76
CA SER A 182 -21.17 -6.78 15.97
C SER A 182 -19.72 -6.38 16.15
N LEU A 183 -19.43 -5.08 16.28
CA LEU A 183 -18.08 -4.60 16.64
C LEU A 183 -17.52 -5.25 17.91
N ILE A 184 -18.38 -5.60 18.88
CA ILE A 184 -17.98 -6.28 20.11
C ILE A 184 -17.41 -7.68 19.79
N SER A 185 -18.04 -8.42 18.89
CA SER A 185 -17.58 -9.74 18.49
C SER A 185 -16.22 -9.70 17.77
N ILE A 186 -15.97 -8.66 16.94
CA ILE A 186 -14.68 -8.41 16.31
C ILE A 186 -13.64 -8.11 17.39
N HIS A 187 -13.95 -7.21 18.32
CA HIS A 187 -13.04 -6.81 19.38
C HIS A 187 -12.66 -7.99 20.30
N SER A 188 -13.63 -8.86 20.64
CA SER A 188 -13.35 -10.06 21.44
C SER A 188 -12.43 -11.05 20.72
N GLN A 189 -12.64 -11.27 19.41
CA GLN A 189 -11.74 -12.12 18.60
C GLN A 189 -10.36 -11.49 18.44
N PHE A 190 -10.30 -10.16 18.32
CA PHE A 190 -9.05 -9.41 18.29
C PHE A 190 -8.27 -9.58 19.60
N LEU A 191 -8.90 -9.39 20.76
CA LEU A 191 -8.27 -9.62 22.07
C LEU A 191 -7.76 -11.06 22.23
N ALA A 192 -8.53 -12.06 21.82
CA ALA A 192 -8.10 -13.45 21.87
C ALA A 192 -6.86 -13.72 21.01
N ALA A 193 -6.76 -13.06 19.84
CA ALA A 193 -5.57 -13.13 19.00
C ALA A 193 -4.37 -12.37 19.58
N LEU A 194 -4.59 -11.26 20.32
CA LEU A 194 -3.50 -10.57 21.02
C LEU A 194 -2.89 -11.48 22.09
N GLU A 195 -3.71 -12.17 22.86
CA GLU A 195 -3.22 -13.08 23.90
C GLU A 195 -2.45 -14.28 23.32
N SER A 196 -2.88 -14.82 22.18
CA SER A 196 -2.16 -15.94 21.54
C SER A 196 -0.81 -15.52 20.96
N LEU A 197 -0.65 -14.24 20.59
CA LEU A 197 0.58 -13.68 20.03
C LEU A 197 1.51 -13.02 21.06
N LYS A 198 1.09 -12.97 22.33
CA LYS A 198 1.85 -12.35 23.41
C LYS A 198 3.29 -12.86 23.51
N ALA A 199 3.48 -14.18 23.53
CA ALA A 199 4.81 -14.79 23.65
C ALA A 199 5.73 -14.41 22.48
N PHE A 200 5.17 -14.29 21.27
CA PHE A 200 5.92 -13.82 20.11
C PHE A 200 6.38 -12.37 20.30
N TRP A 201 5.50 -11.45 20.67
CA TRP A 201 5.90 -10.05 20.86
C TRP A 201 6.82 -9.84 22.06
N ASP A 202 6.66 -10.61 23.14
CA ASP A 202 7.58 -10.58 24.28
C ASP A 202 9.03 -10.92 23.84
N VAL A 203 9.20 -11.91 22.95
CA VAL A 203 10.51 -12.24 22.35
C VAL A 203 11.04 -11.11 21.46
N MET A 204 10.18 -10.52 20.62
CA MET A 204 10.60 -9.45 19.72
C MET A 204 10.99 -8.17 20.49
N ASP A 205 10.26 -7.82 21.54
CA ASP A 205 10.56 -6.68 22.40
C ASP A 205 11.91 -6.88 23.11
N GLU A 206 12.19 -8.08 23.62
CA GLU A 206 13.49 -8.38 24.24
C GLU A 206 14.65 -8.15 23.26
N ILE A 207 14.51 -8.63 22.02
CA ILE A 207 15.52 -8.44 20.98
C ILE A 207 15.67 -6.96 20.63
N ASP A 208 14.56 -6.25 20.44
CA ASP A 208 14.54 -4.84 20.04
C ASP A 208 15.13 -3.92 21.12
N GLU A 209 14.96 -4.26 22.41
CA GLU A 209 15.51 -3.52 23.54
C GLU A 209 16.99 -3.83 23.80
N LYS A 210 17.37 -5.11 23.77
CA LYS A 210 18.69 -5.56 24.25
C LYS A 210 19.73 -5.74 23.15
N THR A 211 19.37 -5.58 21.87
CA THR A 211 20.30 -5.76 20.75
C THR A 211 20.30 -4.59 19.80
N TRP A 212 21.37 -4.45 19.02
CA TRP A 212 21.39 -3.50 17.92
C TRP A 212 20.75 -4.09 16.66
N VAL A 213 19.45 -3.87 16.50
CA VAL A 213 18.71 -4.18 15.29
C VAL A 213 19.03 -3.17 14.18
N LEU A 214 19.51 -3.68 13.05
CA LEU A 214 19.81 -2.93 11.84
C LEU A 214 18.58 -2.84 10.91
N GLU A 215 17.81 -3.92 10.81
CA GLU A 215 16.66 -4.02 9.91
C GLU A 215 15.52 -4.87 10.51
N PRO A 216 14.28 -4.38 10.49
CA PRO A 216 13.87 -3.01 10.13
C PRO A 216 14.29 -1.98 11.20
N GLN A 217 14.53 -0.73 10.81
CA GLN A 217 14.89 0.33 11.77
C GLN A 217 13.75 0.69 12.74
N LYS A 218 12.50 0.53 12.28
CA LYS A 218 11.27 0.74 13.05
C LYS A 218 10.34 -0.44 12.79
N PRO A 219 10.48 -1.55 13.53
CA PRO A 219 9.64 -2.71 13.30
C PRO A 219 8.18 -2.43 13.63
N THR A 220 7.30 -2.89 12.75
CA THR A 220 5.88 -3.05 13.03
C THR A 220 5.64 -4.42 13.69
N ARG A 221 4.47 -4.61 14.31
CA ARG A 221 4.12 -5.83 15.04
C ARG A 221 3.92 -7.05 14.14
N SER A 222 3.74 -6.83 12.83
CA SER A 222 3.73 -7.87 11.80
C SER A 222 5.10 -8.38 11.36
N VAL A 223 6.19 -7.65 11.61
CA VAL A 223 7.52 -8.04 11.11
C VAL A 223 8.14 -9.12 12.00
N THR A 224 8.32 -10.30 11.43
CA THR A 224 8.86 -11.50 12.09
C THR A 224 10.37 -11.65 11.98
N ALA A 225 11.05 -10.76 11.26
CA ALA A 225 12.50 -10.82 11.04
C ALA A 225 13.23 -9.66 11.73
N ARG A 226 14.43 -9.94 12.23
CA ARG A 226 15.39 -8.95 12.74
C ARG A 226 16.78 -9.24 12.22
N ARG A 227 17.42 -8.22 11.66
CA ARG A 227 18.85 -8.25 11.34
C ARG A 227 19.61 -7.59 12.47
N ILE A 228 20.40 -8.37 13.21
CA ILE A 228 21.11 -7.91 14.41
C ILE A 228 22.60 -7.74 14.08
N ALA A 229 23.21 -6.65 14.53
CA ALA A 229 24.64 -6.40 14.37
C ALA A 229 25.46 -7.34 15.27
N LEU A 230 26.44 -8.04 14.70
CA LEU A 230 27.34 -8.95 15.39
C LEU A 230 28.80 -8.61 15.05
N VAL A 231 29.68 -8.65 16.05
CA VAL A 231 31.09 -8.19 15.94
C VAL A 231 32.06 -9.32 15.56
N VAL A 232 31.67 -10.59 15.62
CA VAL A 232 32.62 -11.73 15.64
C VAL A 232 32.43 -12.71 14.47
N LYS A 233 33.55 -13.24 13.95
CA LYS A 233 33.62 -14.47 13.16
C LYS A 233 34.57 -15.44 13.87
N PRO A 234 34.36 -16.77 13.82
CA PRO A 234 33.41 -17.52 13.00
C PRO A 234 32.22 -18.08 13.80
N LEU A 235 31.08 -17.38 13.76
CA LEU A 235 29.86 -17.77 14.50
C LEU A 235 29.26 -19.10 14.05
N GLY A 236 29.41 -19.47 12.77
CA GLY A 236 28.83 -20.70 12.23
C GLY A 236 29.36 -21.96 12.91
N ILE A 237 30.65 -21.99 13.27
CA ILE A 237 31.24 -23.13 13.98
C ILE A 237 30.67 -23.24 15.40
N LYS A 238 30.56 -22.11 16.12
CA LYS A 238 29.99 -22.07 17.47
C LYS A 238 28.53 -22.52 17.46
N LEU A 239 27.74 -22.00 16.52
CA LEU A 239 26.34 -22.38 16.32
C LEU A 239 26.19 -23.89 16.16
N SER A 240 26.96 -24.51 15.25
CA SER A 240 26.87 -25.95 15.02
C SER A 240 27.37 -26.78 16.21
N ARG A 241 28.41 -26.32 16.92
CA ARG A 241 28.98 -27.05 18.07
C ARG A 241 28.05 -27.03 19.27
N ASN A 242 27.44 -25.88 19.55
CA ASN A 242 26.76 -25.61 20.81
C ASN A 242 25.23 -25.69 20.68
N MET A 243 24.67 -26.10 19.53
CA MET A 243 23.23 -26.23 19.33
C MET A 243 22.52 -27.10 20.39
N HIS A 244 23.24 -28.06 20.97
CA HIS A 244 22.74 -28.92 22.05
C HIS A 244 22.50 -28.19 23.37
N LEU A 245 23.02 -26.97 23.54
CA LEU A 245 22.77 -26.10 24.69
C LEU A 245 21.45 -25.34 24.59
N TRP A 246 20.73 -25.47 23.46
CA TRP A 246 19.44 -24.81 23.28
C TRP A 246 18.41 -25.34 24.27
N ASP A 247 17.86 -24.45 25.09
CA ASP A 247 16.86 -24.73 26.11
C ASP A 247 15.53 -24.02 25.77
N PRO A 248 14.44 -24.75 25.48
CA PRO A 248 13.12 -24.16 25.23
C PRO A 248 12.55 -23.32 26.38
N GLU A 249 13.01 -23.54 27.61
CA GLU A 249 12.57 -22.77 28.79
C GLU A 249 13.30 -21.41 28.88
N CYS A 250 14.40 -21.24 28.15
CA CYS A 250 15.14 -19.99 28.06
C CYS A 250 14.63 -19.10 26.92
N SER A 251 14.80 -17.78 27.04
CA SER A 251 14.41 -16.85 25.99
C SER A 251 15.25 -17.05 24.72
N LEU A 252 14.72 -16.62 23.57
CA LEU A 252 15.44 -16.71 22.29
C LEU A 252 16.78 -15.98 22.36
N LEU A 253 16.83 -14.78 22.94
CA LEU A 253 18.06 -14.01 23.05
C LEU A 253 19.07 -14.70 23.97
N GLN A 254 18.63 -15.29 25.08
CA GLN A 254 19.51 -16.01 26.00
C GLN A 254 20.11 -17.25 25.33
N ASN A 255 19.29 -18.05 24.66
CA ASN A 255 19.76 -19.18 23.85
C ASN A 255 20.80 -18.76 22.82
N LEU A 256 20.58 -17.65 22.11
CA LEU A 256 21.54 -17.15 21.13
C LEU A 256 22.86 -16.72 21.79
N LYS A 257 22.84 -16.12 22.99
CA LYS A 257 24.07 -15.78 23.73
C LYS A 257 24.86 -17.02 24.11
N ASP A 258 24.18 -18.04 24.64
CA ASP A 258 24.81 -19.26 25.14
C ASP A 258 25.38 -20.11 24.00
N VAL A 259 24.61 -20.28 22.93
CA VAL A 259 25.03 -21.06 21.76
C VAL A 259 26.15 -20.37 20.99
N LEU A 260 26.07 -19.06 20.79
CA LEU A 260 27.10 -18.30 20.07
C LEU A 260 28.29 -17.91 20.96
N GLU A 261 28.17 -18.07 22.29
CA GLU A 261 29.15 -17.62 23.29
C GLU A 261 29.59 -16.16 23.01
N ILE A 262 28.62 -15.26 22.89
CA ILE A 262 28.84 -13.83 22.65
C ILE A 262 27.89 -12.98 23.50
N ASP A 263 28.33 -11.76 23.78
CA ASP A 263 27.45 -10.68 24.20
C ASP A 263 26.98 -9.90 22.98
N PHE A 264 25.68 -9.62 22.93
CA PHE A 264 25.10 -8.79 21.88
C PHE A 264 25.40 -7.32 22.17
N PRO A 265 25.85 -6.54 21.17
CA PRO A 265 26.11 -5.13 21.38
C PRO A 265 24.79 -4.39 21.59
N ALA A 266 24.72 -3.60 22.67
CA ALA A 266 23.64 -2.66 22.89
C ALA A 266 23.84 -1.42 22.01
N ARG A 267 22.74 -0.82 21.53
CA ARG A 267 22.73 0.37 20.66
C ARG A 267 23.49 1.57 21.24
N THR A 268 23.64 1.64 22.56
CA THR A 268 24.28 2.75 23.29
C THR A 268 25.81 2.69 23.30
N ILE A 269 26.41 1.55 22.93
CA ILE A 269 27.85 1.29 23.14
C ILE A 269 28.67 1.51 21.87
N ILE A 270 28.05 1.51 20.68
CA ILE A 270 28.78 1.50 19.39
C ILE A 270 28.36 2.66 18.50
N ASP A 271 29.34 3.33 17.90
CA ASP A 271 29.09 4.43 16.98
C ASP A 271 28.53 3.91 15.65
N LYS A 272 27.55 4.62 15.07
CA LYS A 272 26.84 4.16 13.86
C LYS A 272 27.80 3.92 12.68
N SER A 273 28.90 4.66 12.63
CA SER A 273 29.94 4.57 11.61
C SER A 273 30.60 3.20 11.50
N ASP A 274 30.59 2.39 12.57
CA ASP A 274 31.29 1.11 12.59
C ASP A 274 30.55 0.01 11.81
N PHE A 275 29.26 0.22 11.50
CA PHE A 275 28.39 -0.75 10.83
C PHE A 275 27.65 -0.21 9.60
N THR A 276 27.74 1.09 9.32
CA THR A 276 27.22 1.68 8.09
C THR A 276 28.25 1.55 6.98
N MET A 277 28.29 0.40 6.32
CA MET A 277 29.03 0.26 5.06
C MET A 277 28.08 0.46 3.88
N ASP A 278 28.38 1.45 3.04
CA ASP A 278 27.63 1.69 1.82
C ASP A 278 27.80 0.55 0.82
N CYS A 279 26.79 0.36 -0.02
CA CYS A 279 26.90 -0.59 -1.12
C CYS A 279 28.01 -0.16 -2.09
N GLY A 280 28.95 -1.05 -2.41
CA GLY A 280 30.03 -0.78 -3.38
C GLY A 280 29.57 -0.72 -4.85
N ILE A 281 28.28 -0.58 -5.13
CA ILE A 281 27.74 -0.44 -6.50
C ILE A 281 26.89 0.82 -6.59
N CYS A 282 25.88 0.98 -5.73
CA CYS A 282 25.02 2.15 -5.72
C CYS A 282 25.47 3.26 -4.76
N TYR A 283 26.50 3.03 -3.94
CA TYR A 283 27.03 3.98 -2.96
C TYR A 283 25.99 4.50 -1.96
N ALA A 284 24.92 3.74 -1.75
CA ALA A 284 23.88 4.03 -0.79
C ALA A 284 23.94 3.03 0.36
N TYR A 285 23.72 3.52 1.58
CA TYR A 285 23.50 2.69 2.76
C TYR A 285 22.15 1.98 2.72
N GLN A 286 21.14 2.57 2.08
CA GLN A 286 19.80 2.01 2.00
C GLN A 286 19.25 2.11 0.57
N LEU A 287 18.72 1.00 0.06
CA LEU A 287 18.02 0.91 -1.22
C LEU A 287 16.69 0.19 -1.00
N ASP A 288 15.57 0.88 -1.26
CA ASP A 288 14.19 0.36 -1.08
C ASP A 288 13.93 -0.29 0.28
N GLY A 289 14.48 0.31 1.34
CA GLY A 289 14.34 -0.19 2.71
C GLY A 289 15.41 -1.20 3.13
N ALA A 290 16.08 -1.86 2.17
CA ALA A 290 17.13 -2.85 2.44
C ALA A 290 18.50 -2.18 2.63
N ILE A 291 19.36 -2.82 3.43
CA ILE A 291 20.76 -2.42 3.65
C ILE A 291 21.74 -3.48 3.11
N PRO A 292 23.00 -3.14 2.77
CA PRO A 292 23.95 -4.08 2.18
C PRO A 292 24.13 -5.35 3.03
N ASP A 293 23.85 -6.52 2.45
CA ASP A 293 23.82 -7.82 3.15
C ASP A 293 24.80 -8.84 2.58
N GLN A 294 25.41 -8.54 1.43
CA GLN A 294 26.42 -9.37 0.80
C GLN A 294 27.80 -8.76 1.01
N VAL A 295 28.75 -9.52 1.53
CA VAL A 295 30.13 -9.05 1.72
C VAL A 295 31.05 -9.88 0.83
N CYS A 296 32.01 -9.22 0.18
CA CYS A 296 33.01 -9.92 -0.61
C CYS A 296 33.75 -10.98 0.24
N ASN A 297 33.88 -12.19 -0.29
CA ASN A 297 34.57 -13.29 0.40
C ASN A 297 36.08 -13.07 0.54
N ASN A 298 36.65 -12.19 -0.28
CA ASN A 298 38.06 -11.83 -0.16
C ASN A 298 38.27 -11.04 1.14
N SER A 299 39.05 -11.60 2.06
CA SER A 299 39.34 -10.99 3.36
C SER A 299 40.02 -9.63 3.26
N GLN A 300 40.71 -9.36 2.16
CA GLN A 300 41.35 -8.07 1.88
C GLN A 300 40.41 -7.03 1.26
N CYS A 301 39.22 -7.43 0.79
CA CYS A 301 38.26 -6.53 0.15
C CYS A 301 37.22 -6.02 1.15
N GLY A 302 36.50 -6.93 1.82
CA GLY A 302 35.48 -6.56 2.82
C GLY A 302 34.29 -5.73 2.30
N GLN A 303 34.25 -5.35 1.01
CA GLN A 303 33.20 -4.49 0.47
C GLN A 303 31.81 -5.15 0.57
N SER A 304 30.84 -4.38 1.05
CA SER A 304 29.44 -4.76 1.15
C SER A 304 28.62 -4.34 -0.08
N PHE A 305 27.61 -5.13 -0.43
CA PHE A 305 26.71 -4.89 -1.54
C PHE A 305 25.28 -5.23 -1.12
N HIS A 306 24.29 -4.52 -1.67
CA HIS A 306 22.91 -5.01 -1.67
C HIS A 306 22.84 -6.29 -2.52
N GLN A 307 22.08 -7.29 -2.05
CA GLN A 307 21.80 -8.50 -2.83
C GLN A 307 21.31 -8.17 -4.26
N VAL A 308 20.40 -7.20 -4.42
CA VAL A 308 19.89 -6.78 -5.73
C VAL A 308 21.01 -6.19 -6.58
N CYS A 309 21.77 -5.21 -6.06
CA CYS A 309 22.87 -4.62 -6.82
C CYS A 309 23.92 -5.65 -7.26
N LEU A 310 24.29 -6.57 -6.37
CA LEU A 310 25.27 -7.62 -6.71
C LEU A 310 24.70 -8.64 -7.71
N TYR A 311 23.43 -8.98 -7.60
CA TYR A 311 22.73 -9.85 -8.56
C TYR A 311 22.70 -9.22 -9.96
N GLU A 312 22.28 -7.97 -10.04
CA GLU A 312 22.24 -7.15 -11.26
C GLU A 312 23.61 -7.05 -11.93
N TRP A 313 24.67 -6.87 -11.13
CA TRP A 313 26.03 -6.85 -11.63
C TRP A 313 26.47 -8.21 -12.17
N LEU A 314 26.34 -9.26 -11.37
CA LEU A 314 26.83 -10.59 -11.72
C LEU A 314 26.09 -11.18 -12.91
N ARG A 315 24.78 -10.96 -13.07
CA ARG A 315 24.03 -11.44 -14.24
C ARG A 315 24.47 -10.77 -15.56
N GLY A 316 25.05 -9.58 -15.49
CA GLY A 316 25.59 -8.86 -16.65
C GLY A 316 26.98 -9.34 -17.10
N LEU A 317 27.69 -10.12 -16.28
CA LEU A 317 29.03 -10.62 -16.62
C LEU A 317 28.94 -11.92 -17.43
N LEU A 318 29.62 -11.94 -18.58
CA LEU A 318 29.77 -13.16 -19.40
C LEU A 318 30.56 -14.27 -18.67
N THR A 319 31.35 -13.92 -17.66
CA THR A 319 32.19 -14.83 -16.88
C THR A 319 31.47 -15.43 -15.67
N SER A 320 30.26 -14.97 -15.37
CA SER A 320 29.49 -15.46 -14.22
C SER A 320 29.06 -16.91 -14.41
N ARG A 321 29.22 -17.70 -13.35
CA ARG A 321 28.80 -19.10 -13.30
C ARG A 321 27.61 -19.23 -12.37
N HIS A 322 26.55 -19.86 -12.86
CA HIS A 322 25.40 -20.22 -12.04
C HIS A 322 25.54 -21.68 -11.62
N SER A 323 25.34 -21.94 -10.32
CA SER A 323 25.23 -23.29 -9.80
C SER A 323 24.12 -23.31 -8.74
N PHE A 324 23.02 -23.99 -9.05
CA PHE A 324 21.81 -24.00 -8.23
C PHE A 324 21.37 -22.56 -7.87
N ASN A 325 21.29 -22.26 -6.58
CA ASN A 325 20.90 -20.95 -6.05
C ASN A 325 22.11 -20.03 -5.82
N ILE A 326 23.22 -20.22 -6.52
CA ILE A 326 24.46 -19.49 -6.26
C ILE A 326 25.02 -18.95 -7.58
N ILE A 327 25.33 -17.65 -7.60
CA ILE A 327 26.07 -17.01 -8.68
C ILE A 327 27.50 -16.78 -8.21
N PHE A 328 28.45 -17.21 -9.02
CA PHE A 328 29.86 -16.91 -8.86
C PHE A 328 30.26 -15.93 -9.94
N GLY A 329 30.99 -14.89 -9.59
CA GLY A 329 31.58 -13.98 -10.55
C GLY A 329 32.49 -12.99 -9.87
N GLU A 330 33.11 -12.12 -10.64
CA GLU A 330 34.13 -11.20 -10.13
C GLU A 330 33.50 -10.08 -9.29
N CYS A 331 34.09 -9.81 -8.13
CA CYS A 331 33.71 -8.68 -7.30
C CYS A 331 33.96 -7.36 -8.05
N PRO A 332 32.99 -6.43 -8.10
CA PRO A 332 33.16 -5.13 -8.76
C PRO A 332 34.35 -4.31 -8.23
N TYR A 333 34.76 -4.56 -6.97
CA TYR A 333 35.79 -3.79 -6.28
C TYR A 333 37.19 -4.39 -6.39
N CYS A 334 37.35 -5.70 -6.18
CA CYS A 334 38.67 -6.34 -6.12
C CYS A 334 38.93 -7.35 -7.24
N SER A 335 37.96 -7.55 -8.14
CA SER A 335 38.03 -8.51 -9.25
C SER A 335 38.33 -9.96 -8.85
N LYS A 336 38.26 -10.29 -7.54
CA LYS A 336 38.34 -11.67 -7.05
C LYS A 336 36.97 -12.33 -7.10
N VAL A 337 36.95 -13.65 -7.19
CA VAL A 337 35.72 -14.45 -7.23
C VAL A 337 34.89 -14.18 -5.97
N SER A 338 33.75 -13.54 -6.17
CA SER A 338 32.69 -13.38 -5.19
C SER A 338 31.64 -14.48 -5.39
N LYS A 339 30.98 -14.86 -4.30
CA LYS A 339 29.88 -15.82 -4.28
C LYS A 339 28.66 -15.08 -3.78
N LEU A 340 27.58 -15.11 -4.54
CA LEU A 340 26.27 -14.62 -4.15
C LEU A 340 25.32 -15.80 -3.99
N LEU A 341 24.72 -15.94 -2.80
CA LEU A 341 23.61 -16.88 -2.59
C LEU A 341 22.31 -16.18 -2.98
N ILE A 342 21.63 -16.68 -4.02
CA ILE A 342 20.29 -16.26 -4.44
C ILE A 342 19.29 -16.81 -3.42
N THR A 343 18.74 -15.93 -2.58
CA THR A 343 17.61 -16.25 -1.72
C THR A 343 16.32 -15.76 -2.38
N PHE A 344 15.47 -16.69 -2.83
CA PHE A 344 14.25 -16.37 -3.57
C PHE A 344 13.24 -15.53 -2.77
N HIS A 345 13.29 -15.56 -1.44
CA HIS A 345 12.41 -14.76 -0.57
C HIS A 345 12.61 -13.23 -0.68
N LYS A 346 13.79 -12.76 -1.12
CA LYS A 346 14.09 -11.32 -1.26
C LYS A 346 13.94 -10.78 -2.69
N ILE A 347 13.78 -11.65 -3.69
CA ILE A 347 13.70 -11.25 -5.11
C ILE A 347 12.23 -11.13 -5.57
N PHE A 348 11.28 -11.66 -4.80
CA PHE A 348 9.85 -11.58 -5.05
C PHE A 348 9.24 -10.27 -4.52
N LEU A 349 9.52 -9.14 -5.18
CA LEU A 349 8.61 -7.97 -5.10
C LEU A 349 8.39 -7.25 -6.44
N GLU A 350 9.03 -7.64 -7.56
CA GLU A 350 8.90 -6.88 -8.83
C GLU A 350 8.32 -7.62 -10.04
N PHE A 351 7.91 -8.90 -9.95
CA PHE A 351 7.40 -9.63 -11.13
C PHE A 351 6.05 -10.35 -10.92
N SER A 352 5.14 -9.78 -10.14
CA SER A 352 3.77 -10.30 -10.02
C SER A 352 2.73 -9.21 -10.24
N ASN A 353 2.78 -8.53 -11.39
CA ASN A 353 1.67 -7.78 -11.98
C ASN A 353 1.90 -7.56 -13.49
N VAL A 354 2.19 -8.65 -14.20
CA VAL A 354 1.97 -8.77 -15.64
C VAL A 354 1.43 -10.18 -15.88
N VAL A 355 0.10 -10.31 -15.82
CA VAL A 355 -0.81 -10.95 -16.79
C VAL A 355 -2.23 -10.63 -16.33
#